data_AF-A0A849DKF5-F1
#
_entry.id   AF-A0A849DKF5-F1
#
_cell.length_a   1.000
_cell.length_b   1.000
_cell.length_c   1.000
_cell.angle_alpha   90.00
_cell.angle_beta   90.00
_cell.angle_gamma   90.00
#
_symmetry.space_group_name_H-M   'P 1'
#
loop_
_entity.id
_entity.type
_entity.pdbx_description
1 polymer ?
#
loop_
_entity_poly.entity_id
_entity_poly.type
_entity_poly.pdbx_seq_one_letter_code
_entity_poly.pdbx_strand_id
1 'polypeptide(L)'
;MIDTDMVHDEGAVMRPNQGSDSGTDSPAPASSALWNGGPALGPFQPIWNAWDVADGEVRELPLAHFREALRRQVEEMQEHLDNGRPDAAANEGIDMISIALNVLRWLGRNPEDIGRIAEERARKRLEGQTAAILEKYRV
;
A
#
# COMPACT_ATOMS: atom_id res chain seq x y z
N MET A 1 81.73 -0.31 29.81
CA MET A 1 81.38 -1.34 28.83
C MET A 1 80.63 -0.62 27.72
N ILE A 2 81.18 -0.73 26.53
CA ILE A 2 80.75 -0.24 25.21
C ILE A 2 79.23 -0.48 25.03
N ASP A 3 78.40 0.42 24.47
CA ASP A 3 78.46 0.82 23.07
C ASP A 3 77.81 2.17 22.72
N THR A 4 78.19 2.59 21.53
CA THR A 4 78.16 3.87 20.85
C THR A 4 76.90 4.01 19.98
N ASP A 5 76.53 5.26 19.72
CA ASP A 5 75.75 5.83 18.62
C ASP A 5 75.34 4.94 17.43
N MET A 6 74.17 5.23 16.84
CA MET A 6 74.07 5.82 15.48
C MET A 6 72.61 6.20 15.14
N VAL A 7 72.32 7.49 14.97
CA VAL A 7 72.11 8.24 13.70
C VAL A 7 70.68 8.17 13.12
N HIS A 8 70.19 9.38 12.87
CA HIS A 8 68.97 9.87 12.22
C HIS A 8 68.48 9.15 10.96
N ASP A 9 67.16 9.19 10.73
CA ASP A 9 66.63 9.68 9.45
C ASP A 9 65.25 10.34 9.62
N GLU A 10 65.04 11.40 8.83
CA GLU A 10 63.90 12.30 8.81
C GLU A 10 62.82 11.83 7.81
N GLY A 11 61.57 12.18 8.10
CA GLY A 11 60.61 12.56 7.06
C GLY A 11 59.71 11.45 6.49
N ALA A 12 58.41 11.54 6.78
CA ALA A 12 57.37 11.70 5.75
C ALA A 12 55.95 11.79 6.34
N VAL A 13 55.37 12.99 6.20
CA VAL A 13 53.99 13.26 5.77
C VAL A 13 52.83 12.79 6.67
N MET A 14 52.30 13.75 7.42
CA MET A 14 50.88 13.81 7.78
C MET A 14 49.98 13.75 6.54
N ARG A 15 48.99 12.86 6.55
CA ARG A 15 47.65 13.14 6.02
C ARG A 15 46.59 12.59 6.98
N PRO A 16 45.55 13.38 7.33
CA PRO A 16 44.43 12.90 8.14
C PRO A 16 43.48 12.05 7.27
N ASN A 17 43.13 10.86 7.75
CA ASN A 17 42.01 10.10 7.18
C ASN A 17 40.70 10.70 7.72
N GLN A 18 40.10 11.59 6.94
CA GLN A 18 38.70 11.96 7.08
C GLN A 18 37.84 10.84 6.50
N GLY A 19 36.86 10.39 7.28
CA GLY A 19 35.92 9.36 6.85
C GLY A 19 34.93 8.97 7.94
N SER A 20 34.35 9.97 8.60
CA SER A 20 33.07 9.84 9.28
C SER A 20 31.96 9.82 8.23
N ASP A 21 31.28 8.69 8.06
CA ASP A 21 29.82 8.67 7.96
C ASP A 21 29.30 7.22 8.07
N SER A 22 28.94 6.82 9.29
CA SER A 22 28.04 5.70 9.52
C SER A 22 26.61 6.20 9.29
N GLY A 23 26.30 6.46 8.03
CA GLY A 23 24.96 6.80 7.56
C GLY A 23 24.15 5.52 7.45
N THR A 24 23.23 5.36 8.38
CA THR A 24 22.15 4.36 8.37
C THR A 24 21.47 4.27 7.00
N ASP A 25 21.31 3.05 6.48
CA ASP A 25 20.36 2.73 5.41
C ASP A 25 18.93 3.00 5.93
N SER A 26 18.54 4.27 5.91
CA SER A 26 17.14 4.67 5.93
C SER A 26 16.60 4.52 4.52
N PRO A 27 15.54 3.72 4.28
CA PRO A 27 14.92 3.68 2.97
C PRO A 27 14.41 5.07 2.61
N ALA A 28 14.70 5.50 1.38
CA ALA A 28 14.32 6.81 0.85
C ALA A 28 12.82 7.08 1.02
N PRO A 29 12.41 8.34 1.28
CA PRO A 29 11.00 8.69 1.43
C PRO A 29 10.25 8.49 0.12
N ALA A 30 8.99 8.07 0.23
CA ALA A 30 8.06 7.87 -0.86
C ALA A 30 8.03 9.11 -1.78
N SER A 31 8.51 8.91 -3.01
CA SER A 31 8.52 9.94 -4.04
C SER A 31 7.11 10.12 -4.59
N SER A 32 6.51 11.24 -4.19
CA SER A 32 5.44 11.93 -4.89
C SER A 32 5.88 12.25 -6.32
N ALA A 33 5.62 11.34 -7.26
CA ALA A 33 5.71 11.62 -8.69
C ALA A 33 4.34 12.09 -9.20
N LEU A 34 4.27 13.38 -9.53
CA LEU A 34 3.14 14.03 -10.15
C LEU A 34 2.81 13.38 -11.50
N TRP A 35 1.62 12.77 -11.56
CA TRP A 35 0.74 12.51 -12.71
C TRP A 35 1.33 12.71 -14.11
N ASN A 36 1.73 11.60 -14.75
CA ASN A 36 1.83 11.47 -16.21
C ASN A 36 1.67 9.98 -16.61
N GLY A 37 0.46 9.60 -17.03
CA GLY A 37 0.08 8.25 -17.47
C GLY A 37 -1.24 7.84 -16.81
N GLY A 38 -2.33 7.72 -17.58
CA GLY A 38 -3.69 7.51 -17.02
C GLY A 38 -3.72 6.36 -16.00
N PRO A 39 -4.20 6.57 -14.77
CA PRO A 39 -3.67 5.78 -13.67
C PRO A 39 -4.57 4.60 -13.31
N ALA A 40 -3.90 3.56 -12.85
CA ALA A 40 -4.45 2.31 -12.36
C ALA A 40 -5.66 2.51 -11.42
N LEU A 41 -6.57 1.54 -11.36
CA LEU A 41 -7.87 1.62 -10.66
C LEU A 41 -8.90 2.65 -11.17
N GLY A 42 -8.57 3.55 -12.11
CA GLY A 42 -9.54 4.47 -12.72
C GLY A 42 -10.17 5.43 -11.69
N PRO A 43 -11.52 5.52 -11.57
CA PRO A 43 -12.16 6.46 -10.65
C PRO A 43 -11.86 6.18 -9.17
N PHE A 44 -11.32 5.00 -8.84
CA PHE A 44 -10.94 4.63 -7.48
C PHE A 44 -9.49 4.97 -7.13
N GLN A 45 -8.67 5.45 -8.08
CA GLN A 45 -7.29 5.84 -7.81
C GLN A 45 -7.16 6.90 -6.71
N PRO A 46 -8.01 7.96 -6.64
CA PRO A 46 -7.92 8.94 -5.57
C PRO A 46 -8.20 8.33 -4.17
N ILE A 47 -9.11 7.36 -4.08
CA ILE A 47 -9.40 6.64 -2.83
C ILE A 47 -8.19 5.82 -2.42
N TRP A 48 -7.57 5.10 -3.36
CA TRP A 48 -6.34 4.35 -3.10
C TRP A 48 -5.24 5.26 -2.53
N ASN A 49 -4.97 6.39 -3.19
CA ASN A 49 -3.90 7.31 -2.81
C ASN A 49 -4.14 7.93 -1.43
N ALA A 50 -5.41 8.18 -1.06
CA ALA A 50 -5.74 8.76 0.25
C ALA A 50 -5.24 7.90 1.42
N TRP A 51 -5.13 6.58 1.22
CA TRP A 51 -4.64 5.65 2.24
C TRP A 51 -3.12 5.57 2.34
N ASP A 52 -2.35 6.16 1.43
CA ASP A 52 -0.87 6.10 1.45
C ASP A 52 -0.30 6.66 2.76
N VAL A 53 -0.98 7.63 3.37
CA VAL A 53 -0.61 8.20 4.67
C VAL A 53 -0.70 7.20 5.83
N ALA A 54 -1.45 6.11 5.66
CA ALA A 54 -1.71 5.10 6.67
C ALA A 54 -1.31 3.67 6.20
N ASP A 55 -0.52 3.54 5.13
CA ASP A 55 -0.14 2.23 4.57
C ASP A 55 0.52 1.31 5.62
N GLY A 56 1.43 1.86 6.44
CA GLY A 56 2.07 1.11 7.52
C GLY A 56 1.08 0.56 8.53
N GLU A 57 0.14 1.39 8.99
CA GLU A 57 -0.90 0.97 9.95
C GLU A 57 -1.82 -0.11 9.35
N VAL A 58 -2.25 0.09 8.10
CA VAL A 58 -3.12 -0.87 7.40
C VAL A 58 -2.49 -2.25 7.29
N ARG A 59 -1.17 -2.32 7.08
CA ARG A 59 -0.44 -3.60 6.94
C ARG A 59 -0.33 -4.38 8.25
N GLU A 60 -0.37 -3.71 9.39
CA GLU A 60 -0.31 -4.33 10.72
C GLU A 60 -1.69 -4.82 11.21
N LEU A 61 -2.78 -4.44 10.55
CA LEU A 61 -4.11 -4.87 10.94
C LEU A 61 -4.34 -6.37 10.65
N PRO A 62 -4.98 -7.11 11.58
CA PRO A 62 -5.34 -8.50 11.31
C PRO A 62 -6.50 -8.57 10.31
N LEU A 63 -6.62 -9.67 9.55
CA LEU A 63 -7.74 -9.89 8.61
C LEU A 63 -9.13 -9.73 9.26
N ALA A 64 -9.25 -10.05 10.55
CA ALA A 64 -10.46 -9.88 11.33
C ALA A 64 -10.95 -8.42 11.38
N HIS A 65 -10.05 -7.44 11.31
CA HIS A 65 -10.38 -6.02 11.25
C HIS A 65 -11.16 -5.70 9.98
N PHE A 66 -10.66 -6.10 8.80
CA PHE A 66 -11.34 -5.82 7.53
C PHE A 66 -12.69 -6.53 7.41
N ARG A 67 -12.80 -7.75 7.96
CA ARG A 67 -14.09 -8.47 8.03
C ARG A 67 -15.12 -7.68 8.84
N GLU A 68 -14.70 -7.16 9.99
CA GLU A 68 -15.57 -6.40 10.87
C GLU A 68 -15.97 -5.04 10.26
N ALA A 69 -15.02 -4.37 9.60
CA ALA A 69 -15.29 -3.14 8.87
C ALA A 69 -16.34 -3.35 7.76
N LEU A 70 -16.22 -4.43 6.96
CA LEU A 70 -17.21 -4.77 5.94
C LEU A 70 -18.60 -5.07 6.54
N ARG A 71 -18.66 -5.78 7.67
CA ARG A 71 -19.93 -6.06 8.37
C ARG A 71 -20.64 -4.77 8.75
N ARG A 72 -19.91 -3.85 9.37
CA ARG A 72 -20.43 -2.56 9.82
C ARG A 72 -21.01 -1.73 8.67
N GLN A 73 -20.33 -1.71 7.53
CA GLN A 73 -20.75 -0.97 6.35
C GLN A 73 -22.06 -1.51 5.73
N VAL A 74 -22.29 -2.83 5.82
CA VAL A 74 -23.59 -3.42 5.44
C VAL A 74 -24.70 -2.97 6.40
N GLU A 75 -24.41 -2.86 7.69
CA GLU A 75 -25.37 -2.39 8.70
C GLU A 75 -25.71 -0.91 8.52
N GLU A 76 -24.70 -0.06 8.28
CA GLU A 76 -24.87 1.36 7.99
C GLU A 76 -25.66 1.56 6.67
N MET A 77 -25.37 0.76 5.65
CA MET A 77 -26.14 0.76 4.39
C MET A 77 -27.62 0.45 4.62
N GLN A 78 -27.93 -0.58 5.42
CA GLN A 78 -29.32 -0.94 5.73
C GLN A 78 -30.01 0.19 6.51
N GLU A 79 -29.33 0.78 7.49
CA GLU A 79 -29.86 1.92 8.26
C GLU A 79 -30.18 3.11 7.34
N HIS A 80 -29.32 3.42 6.37
CA HIS A 80 -29.57 4.49 5.41
C HIS A 80 -30.79 4.21 4.53
N LEU A 81 -30.96 2.97 4.07
CA LEU A 81 -32.11 2.55 3.26
C LEU A 81 -33.42 2.59 4.06
N ASP A 82 -33.43 2.11 5.30
CA ASP A 82 -34.60 2.12 6.17
C ASP A 82 -35.09 3.55 6.47
N ASN A 83 -34.16 4.52 6.43
CA ASN A 83 -34.44 5.94 6.60
C ASN A 83 -34.69 6.70 5.29
N GLY A 84 -34.79 6.02 4.14
CA GLY A 84 -35.05 6.64 2.85
C GLY A 84 -33.90 7.51 2.32
N ARG A 85 -32.64 7.18 2.65
CA ARG A 85 -31.42 7.91 2.26
C ARG A 85 -30.56 7.09 1.27
N PRO A 86 -31.02 6.87 0.03
CA PRO A 86 -30.32 6.00 -0.94
C PRO A 86 -28.93 6.51 -1.33
N ASP A 87 -28.72 7.82 -1.42
CA ASP A 87 -27.41 8.38 -1.74
C ASP A 87 -26.39 8.13 -0.62
N ALA A 88 -26.84 8.14 0.65
CA ALA A 88 -25.99 7.79 1.78
C ALA A 88 -25.67 6.28 1.77
N ALA A 89 -26.66 5.43 1.47
CA ALA A 89 -26.42 4.00 1.29
C ALA A 89 -25.42 3.70 0.14
N ALA A 90 -25.44 4.51 -0.93
CA ALA A 90 -24.47 4.40 -2.01
C ALA A 90 -23.04 4.75 -1.57
N ASN A 91 -22.88 5.71 -0.65
CA ASN A 91 -21.57 6.03 -0.07
C ASN A 91 -21.00 4.86 0.72
N GLU A 92 -21.80 4.17 1.54
CA GLU A 92 -21.35 2.95 2.23
C GLU A 92 -20.90 1.87 1.22
N GLY A 93 -21.51 1.81 0.04
CA GLY A 93 -21.04 0.96 -1.05
C GLY A 93 -19.64 1.33 -1.56
N ILE A 94 -19.32 2.63 -1.64
CA ILE A 94 -17.97 3.11 -1.98
C ILE A 94 -16.98 2.80 -0.86
N ASP A 95 -17.40 2.92 0.40
CA ASP A 95 -16.57 2.60 1.56
C ASP A 95 -16.26 1.10 1.65
N MET A 96 -17.20 0.23 1.26
CA MET A 96 -16.91 -1.20 1.06
C MET A 96 -15.84 -1.44 -0.02
N ILE A 97 -15.85 -0.69 -1.12
CA ILE A 97 -14.80 -0.75 -2.16
C ILE A 97 -13.47 -0.29 -1.57
N SER A 98 -13.45 0.81 -0.80
CA SER A 98 -12.28 1.32 -0.09
C SER A 98 -11.65 0.26 0.82
N ILE A 99 -12.47 -0.45 1.61
CA ILE A 99 -12.01 -1.56 2.46
C ILE A 99 -11.45 -2.70 1.61
N ALA A 100 -12.10 -3.08 0.51
CA ALA A 100 -11.60 -4.13 -0.38
C ALA A 100 -10.25 -3.76 -1.01
N LEU A 101 -10.04 -2.49 -1.38
CA LEU A 101 -8.76 -2.00 -1.86
C LEU A 101 -7.68 -2.09 -0.78
N ASN A 102 -8.00 -1.75 0.47
CA ASN A 102 -7.06 -1.91 1.60
C ASN A 102 -6.72 -3.37 1.90
N VAL A 103 -7.65 -4.32 1.69
CA VAL A 103 -7.33 -5.75 1.77
C VAL A 103 -6.34 -6.15 0.67
N LEU A 104 -6.50 -5.64 -0.56
CA LEU A 104 -5.57 -5.93 -1.66
C LEU A 104 -4.17 -5.33 -1.40
N ARG A 105 -4.12 -4.12 -0.82
CA ARG A 105 -2.90 -3.49 -0.32
C ARG A 105 -2.22 -4.35 0.76
N TRP A 106 -2.99 -4.81 1.75
CA TRP A 106 -2.52 -5.72 2.80
C TRP A 106 -1.97 -7.03 2.23
N LEU A 107 -2.54 -7.53 1.13
CA LEU A 107 -2.02 -8.67 0.35
C LEU A 107 -0.80 -8.35 -0.52
N GLY A 108 -0.24 -7.14 -0.44
CA GLY A 108 0.93 -6.70 -1.19
C GLY A 108 0.66 -6.40 -2.67
N ARG A 109 -0.60 -6.12 -3.05
CA ARG A 109 -0.94 -5.75 -4.44
C ARG A 109 -0.79 -4.25 -4.66
N ASN A 110 -0.26 -3.89 -5.82
CA ASN A 110 -0.24 -2.50 -6.30
C ASN A 110 -1.46 -2.23 -7.21
N PRO A 111 -1.76 -0.95 -7.51
CA PRO A 111 -2.86 -0.58 -8.40
C PRO A 111 -2.86 -1.31 -9.76
N GLU A 112 -1.70 -1.51 -10.37
CA GLU A 112 -1.56 -2.19 -11.67
C GLU A 112 -1.97 -3.67 -11.60
N ASP A 113 -1.52 -4.37 -10.55
CA ASP A 113 -1.90 -5.76 -10.28
C ASP A 113 -3.40 -5.89 -10.08
N ILE A 114 -4.00 -4.98 -9.32
CA ILE A 114 -5.43 -4.98 -9.05
C ILE A 114 -6.21 -4.75 -10.35
N GLY A 115 -5.80 -3.77 -11.18
CA GLY A 115 -6.40 -3.51 -12.48
C GLY A 115 -6.40 -4.76 -13.36
N ARG A 116 -5.25 -5.43 -13.50
CA ARG A 116 -5.11 -6.68 -14.26
C ARG A 116 -6.00 -7.81 -13.73
N ILE A 117 -6.05 -8.00 -12.41
CA ILE A 117 -6.92 -9.01 -11.77
C ILE A 117 -8.39 -8.69 -12.05
N ALA A 118 -8.78 -7.43 -11.94
CA ALA A 118 -10.15 -6.98 -12.18
C ALA A 118 -10.57 -7.21 -13.64
N GLU A 119 -9.71 -6.86 -14.60
CA GLU A 119 -9.93 -7.10 -16.03
C GLU A 119 -10.08 -8.59 -16.35
N GLU A 120 -9.20 -9.44 -15.82
CA GLU A 120 -9.31 -10.89 -16.03
C GLU A 120 -10.63 -11.45 -15.47
N ARG A 121 -11.05 -10.96 -14.30
CA ARG A 121 -12.33 -11.34 -13.69
C ARG A 121 -13.53 -10.80 -14.47
N ALA A 122 -13.45 -9.57 -14.98
CA ALA A 122 -14.48 -8.97 -15.82
C ALA A 122 -14.65 -9.75 -17.13
N ARG A 123 -13.56 -10.12 -17.79
CA ARG A 123 -13.58 -10.98 -18.99
C ARG A 123 -14.32 -12.30 -18.72
N LYS A 124 -13.98 -13.00 -17.63
CA LYS A 124 -14.67 -14.26 -17.25
C LYS A 124 -16.17 -14.07 -17.00
N ARG A 125 -16.58 -12.94 -16.43
CA ARG A 125 -18.00 -12.61 -16.20
C ARG A 125 -18.74 -12.31 -17.50
N LEU A 126 -18.12 -11.55 -18.40
CA LEU A 126 -18.67 -11.23 -19.72
C LEU A 126 -18.81 -12.48 -20.62
N GLU A 127 -18.00 -13.51 -20.39
CA GLU A 127 -18.11 -14.83 -21.02
C GLU A 127 -19.28 -15.69 -20.47
N GLY A 128 -20.26 -15.09 -19.79
CA GLY A 128 -21.50 -15.75 -19.36
C GLY A 128 -21.44 -16.43 -17.99
N GLN A 129 -20.34 -16.29 -17.23
CA GLN A 129 -20.19 -16.93 -15.91
C GLN A 129 -20.84 -16.15 -14.75
N THR A 130 -21.52 -15.03 -15.02
CA THR A 130 -22.16 -14.21 -13.98
C THR A 130 -23.24 -14.99 -13.21
N ALA A 131 -24.02 -15.83 -13.88
CA ALA A 131 -25.02 -16.67 -13.23
C ALA A 131 -24.39 -17.70 -12.27
N ALA A 132 -23.26 -18.29 -12.64
CA ALA A 132 -22.53 -19.23 -11.79
C ALA A 132 -21.94 -18.56 -10.53
N ILE A 133 -21.59 -17.27 -10.63
CA ILE A 133 -21.15 -16.48 -9.47
C ILE A 133 -22.31 -16.23 -8.52
N LEU A 134 -23.49 -15.85 -9.03
CA LEU A 134 -24.67 -15.67 -8.18
C LEU A 134 -25.05 -16.96 -7.45
N GLU A 135 -25.02 -18.10 -8.13
CA GLU A 135 -25.32 -19.40 -7.51
C GLU A 135 -24.32 -19.77 -6.41
N LYS A 136 -23.02 -19.45 -6.59
CA LYS A 136 -21.99 -19.67 -5.56
C LYS A 136 -22.29 -18.92 -4.24
N TYR A 137 -22.94 -17.76 -4.32
CA TYR A 137 -23.22 -16.90 -3.16
C TYR A 137 -24.68 -16.94 -2.72
N ARG A 138 -25.47 -17.86 -3.26
CA ARG A 138 -26.82 -18.10 -2.81
C ARG A 138 -26.74 -18.77 -1.44
N VAL A 139 -27.23 -18.07 -0.43
CA VAL A 139 -27.34 -18.54 0.97
C VAL A 139 -28.74 -19.09 1.20
#